data_AF-A0A430KZ62-F1
#
_entry.id   AF-A0A430KZ62-F1
#
_cell.length_a   1.000
_cell.length_b   1.000
_cell.length_c   1.000
_cell.angle_alpha   90.00
_cell.angle_beta   90.00
_cell.angle_gamma   90.00
#
_symmetry.space_group_name_H-M   'P 1'
#
loop_
_entity.id
_entity.type
_entity.pdbx_description
1 polymer ?
#
loop_
_entity_poly.entity_id
_entity_poly.type
_entity_poly.pdbx_seq_one_letter_code
_entity_poly.pdbx_strand_id
1 'polypeptide(L)'
;MDITTAASLLNTVAAGIDGLVGPLCAIPEIETIGAPMGVGASSTYLKMMAMMSGDEAGQASRKAQLVRQLQDRRMQANIHGREIKSIDKQIEMQHAEIEDAIQAEKWYRTKYTNKQLYSWMEKSLRSLYYQAYTLALNTARKAESSLSFEQGRKISLLRPGGYWDSSHDGLLAADHLNLGLKRLEAAHFDSRDHDFEVSKTISLRQIDPLALLSLRLNGSTSFSLNESLFDMDFPGHYMRRIRSVAVSIPAVVGPHTNINTTLQLTSHRYHHIPISAVAISGGGGDTGVFDLTFSGPKYMPFEGAGVISSWRLDLPTEIRKFDYESISDVLIHIQSTAQEGGALLRATANEAVRNTAKAIKTEGTQDGFWAMFDLKDDFVNECYGFSTRLVAAKKSSGEEATSKMDLRNLKDCLPFWSRQQAKLEVRDIVWVSQSSKLVNGISVQGFSKPDDGSIKTETLGKCTTATWKDLHVRSLDKWVVEASSSMLNEDDETVDDVYLRVQS
;
A
#
# COMPACT_ATOMS: atom_id res chain seq x y z
N MET A 1 -70.44 -82.96 43.54
CA MET A 1 -71.38 -83.42 42.49
C MET A 1 -72.25 -84.57 43.03
N ASP A 2 -72.06 -84.97 44.29
CA ASP A 2 -72.46 -86.28 44.81
C ASP A 2 -73.81 -86.31 45.54
N ILE A 3 -74.28 -85.17 46.07
CA ILE A 3 -75.53 -85.13 46.86
C ILE A 3 -76.76 -85.10 45.93
N THR A 4 -76.63 -84.50 44.75
CA THR A 4 -77.73 -84.33 43.80
C THR A 4 -77.94 -85.57 42.91
N THR A 5 -76.87 -86.32 42.60
CA THR A 5 -76.95 -87.60 41.86
C THR A 5 -77.61 -88.70 42.69
N ALA A 6 -77.39 -88.70 44.01
CA ALA A 6 -78.10 -89.58 44.94
C ALA A 6 -79.62 -89.30 44.99
N ALA A 7 -80.03 -88.04 44.85
CA ALA A 7 -81.44 -87.63 44.86
C ALA A 7 -82.23 -88.10 43.62
N SER A 8 -81.63 -88.09 42.42
CA SER A 8 -82.31 -88.59 41.21
C SER A 8 -82.50 -90.11 41.25
N LEU A 9 -81.50 -90.86 41.75
CA LEU A 9 -81.59 -92.33 41.91
C LEU A 9 -82.74 -92.76 42.84
N LEU A 10 -82.93 -92.05 43.96
CA LEU A 10 -84.03 -92.31 44.89
C LEU A 10 -85.42 -92.08 44.26
N ASN A 11 -85.57 -91.05 43.44
CA ASN A 11 -86.83 -90.75 42.75
C ASN A 11 -87.18 -91.81 41.68
N THR A 12 -86.20 -92.42 41.00
CA THR A 12 -86.46 -93.54 40.05
C THR A 12 -86.99 -94.79 40.73
N VAL A 13 -86.48 -95.10 41.93
CA VAL A 13 -86.93 -96.27 42.71
C VAL A 13 -88.37 -96.07 43.17
N ALA A 14 -88.77 -94.85 43.54
CA ALA A 14 -90.16 -94.55 43.89
C ALA A 14 -91.12 -94.75 42.69
N ALA A 15 -90.71 -94.42 41.46
CA ALA A 15 -91.55 -94.58 40.26
C ALA A 15 -91.82 -96.04 39.88
N GLY A 16 -90.87 -96.93 40.18
CA GLY A 16 -91.01 -98.37 39.96
C GLY A 16 -92.03 -99.04 40.90
N ILE A 17 -92.27 -98.46 42.07
CA ILE A 17 -93.22 -98.99 43.06
C ILE A 17 -94.68 -98.65 42.66
N ASP A 18 -94.93 -97.45 42.15
CA ASP A 18 -96.29 -97.02 41.73
C ASP A 18 -96.81 -97.74 40.46
N GLY A 19 -95.91 -98.17 39.57
CA GLY A 19 -96.25 -98.93 38.36
C GLY A 19 -96.79 -100.34 38.62
N LEU A 20 -96.53 -100.90 39.81
CA LEU A 20 -96.98 -102.23 40.24
C LEU A 20 -98.40 -102.25 40.80
N VAL A 21 -99.04 -101.09 41.05
CA VAL A 21 -100.40 -101.01 41.62
C VAL A 21 -101.50 -101.11 40.54
N GLY A 22 -101.18 -100.80 39.29
CA GLY A 22 -102.13 -100.80 38.15
C GLY A 22 -102.90 -102.11 37.92
N PRO A 23 -102.27 -103.31 38.06
CA PRO A 23 -102.99 -104.59 37.94
C PRO A 23 -103.80 -104.97 39.18
N LEU A 24 -103.51 -104.39 40.36
CA LEU A 24 -104.22 -104.72 41.61
C LEU A 24 -105.62 -104.10 41.70
N CYS A 25 -105.86 -102.97 41.03
CA CYS A 25 -107.17 -102.32 40.98
C CYS A 25 -108.16 -102.93 39.97
N ALA A 26 -107.77 -104.01 39.26
CA ALA A 26 -108.60 -104.67 38.24
C ALA A 26 -109.36 -105.92 38.73
N ILE A 27 -109.24 -106.25 40.02
CA ILE A 27 -110.00 -107.34 40.66
C ILE A 27 -111.32 -106.76 41.19
N PRO A 28 -112.50 -107.28 40.81
CA PRO A 28 -113.76 -106.75 41.30
C PRO A 28 -114.02 -107.17 42.75
N GLU A 29 -114.13 -106.21 43.67
CA GLU A 29 -114.92 -106.36 44.89
C GLU A 29 -116.34 -105.86 44.61
N ILE A 30 -117.35 -106.71 44.87
CA ILE A 30 -118.77 -106.37 44.72
C ILE A 30 -119.26 -105.81 46.06
N GLU A 31 -119.50 -104.50 46.12
CA GLU A 31 -120.68 -103.94 46.81
C GLU A 31 -121.03 -102.57 46.21
N THR A 32 -122.33 -102.32 46.18
CA THR A 32 -123.07 -101.39 45.30
C THR A 32 -122.85 -99.90 45.59
N ILE A 33 -122.41 -99.13 44.58
CA ILE A 33 -122.80 -97.74 44.21
C ILE A 33 -121.86 -97.26 43.07
N GLY A 34 -122.41 -96.74 41.96
CA GLY A 34 -121.64 -96.37 40.76
C GLY A 34 -121.15 -94.91 40.70
N ALA A 35 -119.88 -94.70 40.30
CA ALA A 35 -119.26 -93.61 39.51
C ALA A 35 -117.74 -93.49 39.81
N PRO A 36 -116.92 -92.74 39.02
CA PRO A 36 -116.52 -92.92 37.63
C PRO A 36 -115.09 -93.53 37.50
N MET A 37 -114.85 -94.36 36.48
CA MET A 37 -113.51 -94.87 36.14
C MET A 37 -112.73 -93.81 35.35
N GLY A 38 -111.69 -93.20 35.92
CA GLY A 38 -110.90 -92.15 35.26
C GLY A 38 -109.48 -91.91 35.79
N VAL A 39 -108.49 -92.15 34.92
CA VAL A 39 -107.19 -91.44 34.74
C VAL A 39 -106.52 -90.81 35.99
N GLY A 40 -106.07 -91.61 36.97
CA GLY A 40 -105.30 -91.11 38.13
C GLY A 40 -103.79 -91.38 38.08
N ALA A 41 -103.38 -92.62 37.80
CA ALA A 41 -101.99 -93.08 37.93
C ALA A 41 -101.02 -92.54 36.86
N SER A 42 -101.52 -92.12 35.70
CA SER A 42 -100.65 -91.62 34.62
C SER A 42 -100.08 -90.22 34.93
N SER A 43 -100.74 -89.41 35.76
CA SER A 43 -100.33 -88.02 36.04
C SER A 43 -99.19 -87.89 37.05
N THR A 44 -99.15 -88.74 38.10
CA THR A 44 -98.12 -88.71 39.16
C THR A 44 -96.78 -89.22 38.66
N TYR A 45 -96.81 -90.28 37.85
CA TYR A 45 -95.64 -90.83 37.15
C TYR A 45 -95.02 -89.79 36.21
N LEU A 46 -95.85 -89.07 35.45
CA LEU A 46 -95.41 -87.95 34.59
C LEU A 46 -94.78 -86.80 35.39
N LYS A 47 -95.33 -86.48 36.57
CA LYS A 47 -94.85 -85.38 37.41
C LYS A 47 -93.50 -85.69 38.08
N MET A 48 -93.27 -86.94 38.49
CA MET A 48 -92.00 -87.37 39.07
C MET A 48 -90.90 -87.52 38.02
N MET A 49 -91.23 -88.07 36.84
CA MET A 49 -90.35 -88.03 35.66
C MET A 49 -89.97 -86.60 35.30
N ALA A 50 -90.91 -85.65 35.41
CA ALA A 50 -90.62 -84.24 35.20
C ALA A 50 -89.64 -83.66 36.24
N MET A 51 -89.78 -83.99 37.54
CA MET A 51 -88.83 -83.54 38.59
C MET A 51 -87.43 -84.14 38.43
N MET A 52 -87.30 -85.44 38.16
CA MET A 52 -86.01 -86.08 37.88
C MET A 52 -85.34 -85.48 36.64
N SER A 53 -86.11 -85.30 35.56
CA SER A 53 -85.60 -84.64 34.36
C SER A 53 -85.18 -83.19 34.62
N GLY A 54 -85.82 -82.52 35.59
CA GLY A 54 -85.47 -81.17 36.06
C GLY A 54 -84.17 -81.13 36.87
N ASP A 55 -83.95 -82.07 37.78
CA ASP A 55 -82.72 -82.16 38.58
C ASP A 55 -81.51 -82.61 37.74
N GLU A 56 -81.71 -83.56 36.82
CA GLU A 56 -80.70 -83.94 35.82
C GLU A 56 -80.37 -82.76 34.91
N ALA A 57 -81.39 -81.99 34.46
CA ALA A 57 -81.18 -80.75 33.73
C ALA A 57 -80.41 -79.70 34.57
N GLY A 58 -80.68 -79.60 35.87
CA GLY A 58 -79.97 -78.71 36.80
C GLY A 58 -78.49 -79.09 36.99
N GLN A 59 -78.18 -80.38 37.09
CA GLN A 59 -76.80 -80.87 37.18
C GLN A 59 -76.04 -80.69 35.87
N ALA A 60 -76.68 -81.03 34.76
CA ALA A 60 -76.14 -80.78 33.42
C ALA A 60 -75.86 -79.29 33.23
N SER A 61 -76.75 -78.41 33.72
CA SER A 61 -76.57 -76.95 33.68
C SER A 61 -75.37 -76.47 34.51
N ARG A 62 -75.19 -76.93 35.75
CA ARG A 62 -74.01 -76.57 36.58
C ARG A 62 -72.71 -77.08 35.99
N LYS A 63 -72.70 -78.32 35.48
CA LYS A 63 -71.53 -78.90 34.79
C LYS A 63 -71.23 -78.10 33.52
N ALA A 64 -72.24 -77.74 32.74
CA ALA A 64 -72.10 -76.90 31.57
C ALA A 64 -71.58 -75.50 31.91
N GLN A 65 -72.01 -74.90 33.02
CA GLN A 65 -71.51 -73.61 33.51
C GLN A 65 -70.03 -73.67 33.90
N LEU A 66 -69.60 -74.70 34.66
CA LEU A 66 -68.19 -74.87 35.02
C LEU A 66 -67.32 -75.18 33.79
N VAL A 67 -67.83 -75.98 32.85
CA VAL A 67 -67.15 -76.25 31.57
C VAL A 67 -67.01 -74.96 30.75
N ARG A 68 -68.05 -74.11 30.70
CA ARG A 68 -67.99 -72.79 30.07
C ARG A 68 -66.97 -71.88 30.76
N GLN A 69 -66.98 -71.78 32.09
CA GLN A 69 -65.97 -71.00 32.83
C GLN A 69 -64.54 -71.50 32.57
N LEU A 70 -64.34 -72.81 32.46
CA LEU A 70 -63.06 -73.40 32.12
C LEU A 70 -62.66 -73.07 30.68
N GLN A 71 -63.59 -73.15 29.73
CA GLN A 71 -63.41 -72.73 28.34
C GLN A 71 -63.07 -71.23 28.25
N ASP A 72 -63.75 -70.37 29.00
CA ASP A 72 -63.52 -68.93 29.07
C ASP A 72 -62.12 -68.63 29.62
N ARG A 73 -61.71 -69.28 30.72
CA ARG A 73 -60.34 -69.13 31.28
C ARG A 73 -59.27 -69.63 30.32
N ARG A 74 -59.50 -70.75 29.62
CA ARG A 74 -58.58 -71.26 28.58
C ARG A 74 -58.50 -70.29 27.40
N MET A 75 -59.62 -69.72 26.99
CA MET A 75 -59.68 -68.73 25.92
C MET A 75 -58.92 -67.46 26.34
N GLN A 76 -59.15 -66.94 27.55
CA GLN A 76 -58.41 -65.81 28.11
C GLN A 76 -56.91 -66.08 28.19
N ALA A 77 -56.50 -67.24 28.69
CA ALA A 77 -55.09 -67.62 28.75
C ALA A 77 -54.45 -67.69 27.34
N ASN A 78 -55.19 -68.18 26.34
CA ASN A 78 -54.73 -68.20 24.95
C ASN A 78 -54.64 -66.81 24.33
N ILE A 79 -55.58 -65.90 24.65
CA ILE A 79 -55.56 -64.50 24.20
C ILE A 79 -54.35 -63.80 24.79
N HIS A 80 -54.17 -63.84 26.11
CA HIS A 80 -53.00 -63.26 26.78
C HIS A 80 -51.69 -63.87 26.31
N GLY A 81 -51.65 -65.18 26.06
CA GLY A 81 -50.47 -65.85 25.49
C GLY A 81 -50.12 -65.37 24.07
N ARG A 82 -51.10 -64.96 23.27
CA ARG A 82 -50.86 -64.34 21.95
C ARG A 82 -50.46 -62.87 22.09
N GLU A 83 -51.06 -62.13 23.01
CA GLU A 83 -50.69 -60.75 23.32
C GLU A 83 -49.23 -60.66 23.74
N ILE A 84 -48.78 -61.50 24.70
CA ILE A 84 -47.38 -61.57 25.13
C ILE A 84 -46.45 -61.81 23.93
N LYS A 85 -46.76 -62.79 23.08
CA LYS A 85 -45.96 -63.06 21.87
C LYS A 85 -45.92 -61.88 20.88
N SER A 86 -47.00 -61.11 20.78
CA SER A 86 -47.03 -59.92 19.92
C SER A 86 -46.21 -58.77 20.51
N ILE A 87 -46.23 -58.62 21.84
CA ILE A 87 -45.41 -57.65 22.57
C ILE A 87 -43.93 -58.02 22.49
N ASP A 88 -43.57 -59.30 22.67
CA ASP A 88 -42.19 -59.78 22.52
C ASP A 88 -41.64 -59.46 21.14
N LYS A 89 -42.42 -59.69 20.08
CA LYS A 89 -42.03 -59.31 18.71
C LYS A 89 -41.86 -57.80 18.54
N GLN A 90 -42.69 -56.99 19.19
CA GLN A 90 -42.53 -55.54 19.17
C GLN A 90 -41.25 -55.10 19.90
N ILE A 91 -40.92 -55.75 21.02
CA ILE A 91 -39.67 -55.51 21.77
C ILE A 91 -38.45 -55.91 20.92
N GLU A 92 -38.50 -57.06 20.24
CA GLU A 92 -37.44 -57.49 19.31
C GLU A 92 -37.24 -56.49 18.16
N MET A 93 -38.33 -56.01 17.54
CA MET A 93 -38.25 -54.97 16.51
C MET A 93 -37.64 -53.67 17.06
N GLN A 94 -38.05 -53.23 18.25
CA GLN A 94 -37.47 -52.05 18.89
C GLN A 94 -35.98 -52.24 19.20
N HIS A 95 -35.55 -53.43 19.64
CA HIS A 95 -34.14 -53.73 19.85
C HIS A 95 -33.33 -53.66 18.56
N ALA A 96 -33.85 -54.23 17.46
CA ALA A 96 -33.22 -54.15 16.15
C ALA A 96 -33.12 -52.69 15.67
N GLU A 97 -34.18 -51.89 15.84
CA GLU A 97 -34.18 -50.46 15.52
C GLU A 97 -33.14 -49.68 16.33
N ILE A 98 -32.98 -50.00 17.62
CA ILE A 98 -31.95 -49.41 18.48
C ILE A 98 -30.56 -49.79 18.00
N GLU A 99 -30.33 -51.06 17.66
CA GLU A 99 -29.04 -51.52 17.13
C GLU A 99 -28.67 -50.82 15.82
N ASP A 100 -29.62 -50.70 14.89
CA ASP A 100 -29.44 -49.98 13.63
C ASP A 100 -29.14 -48.49 13.87
N ALA A 101 -29.86 -47.85 14.80
CA ALA A 101 -29.60 -46.46 15.19
C ALA A 101 -28.19 -46.28 15.79
N ILE A 102 -27.72 -47.22 16.62
CA ILE A 102 -26.37 -47.22 17.19
C ILE A 102 -25.32 -47.40 16.08
N GLN A 103 -25.56 -48.30 15.12
CA GLN A 103 -24.65 -48.50 13.99
C GLN A 103 -24.57 -47.25 13.11
N ALA A 104 -25.70 -46.61 12.83
CA ALA A 104 -25.74 -45.35 12.10
C ALA A 104 -24.97 -44.24 12.83
N GLU A 105 -25.17 -44.09 14.15
CA GLU A 105 -24.44 -43.12 14.96
C GLU A 105 -22.92 -43.38 14.93
N LYS A 106 -22.51 -44.65 15.12
CA LYS A 106 -21.11 -45.06 15.02
C LYS A 106 -20.53 -44.67 13.68
N TRP A 107 -21.23 -44.95 12.58
CA TRP A 107 -20.80 -44.57 11.24
C TRP A 107 -20.68 -43.04 11.07
N TYR A 108 -21.65 -42.25 11.56
CA TYR A 108 -21.57 -40.79 11.51
C TYR A 108 -20.39 -40.22 12.30
N ARG A 109 -19.96 -40.88 13.38
CA ARG A 109 -18.79 -40.49 14.17
C ARG A 109 -17.47 -40.92 13.54
N THR A 110 -17.41 -42.11 12.94
CA THR A 110 -16.16 -42.70 12.42
C THR A 110 -15.88 -42.38 10.96
N LYS A 111 -16.89 -42.00 10.17
CA LYS A 111 -16.68 -41.61 8.77
C LYS A 111 -15.67 -40.45 8.67
N TYR A 112 -14.93 -40.41 7.58
CA TYR A 112 -13.90 -39.39 7.37
C TYR A 112 -14.48 -37.97 7.32
N THR A 113 -15.62 -37.78 6.64
CA THR A 113 -16.36 -36.50 6.54
C THR A 113 -17.15 -36.21 7.82
N ASN A 114 -16.49 -36.33 8.97
CA ASN A 114 -17.05 -36.04 10.27
C ASN A 114 -16.96 -34.54 10.61
N LYS A 115 -17.57 -34.16 11.73
CA LYS A 115 -17.53 -32.79 12.26
C LYS A 115 -16.11 -32.28 12.49
N GLN A 116 -15.18 -33.14 12.92
CA GLN A 116 -13.80 -32.73 13.22
C GLN A 116 -13.05 -32.28 11.97
N LEU A 117 -13.22 -32.99 10.84
CA LEU A 117 -12.65 -32.61 9.56
C LEU A 117 -13.15 -31.23 9.13
N TYR A 118 -14.47 -31.00 9.16
CA TYR A 118 -15.05 -29.71 8.78
C TYR A 118 -14.61 -28.58 9.73
N SER A 119 -14.52 -28.82 11.05
CA SER A 119 -14.01 -27.83 11.99
C SER A 119 -12.52 -27.51 11.80
N TRP A 120 -11.71 -28.50 11.41
CA TRP A 120 -10.31 -28.27 11.05
C TRP A 120 -10.21 -27.48 9.74
N MET A 121 -11.01 -27.86 8.73
CA MET A 121 -11.04 -27.20 7.43
C MET A 121 -11.50 -25.73 7.55
N GLU A 122 -12.55 -25.46 8.33
CA GLU A 122 -13.03 -24.10 8.61
C GLU A 122 -11.92 -23.24 9.22
N LYS A 123 -11.23 -23.73 10.26
CA LYS A 123 -10.13 -22.99 10.91
C LYS A 123 -8.97 -22.71 9.95
N SER A 124 -8.58 -23.71 9.16
CA SER A 124 -7.51 -23.59 8.16
C SER A 124 -7.90 -22.60 7.05
N LEU A 125 -9.12 -22.70 6.52
CA LEU A 125 -9.63 -21.80 5.49
C LEU A 125 -9.79 -20.37 5.99
N ARG A 126 -10.32 -20.17 7.20
CA ARG A 126 -10.45 -18.82 7.80
C ARG A 126 -9.09 -18.15 7.97
N SER A 127 -8.08 -18.90 8.41
CA SER A 127 -6.71 -18.39 8.53
C SER A 127 -6.13 -18.01 7.18
N LEU A 128 -6.24 -18.89 6.18
CA LEU A 128 -5.76 -18.64 4.82
C LEU A 128 -6.48 -17.46 4.16
N TYR A 129 -7.80 -17.37 4.35
CA TYR A 129 -8.64 -16.31 3.80
C TYR A 129 -8.25 -14.94 4.33
N TYR A 130 -8.06 -14.81 5.65
CA TYR A 130 -7.60 -13.56 6.26
C TYR A 130 -6.20 -13.17 5.76
N GLN A 131 -5.25 -14.12 5.68
CA GLN A 131 -3.91 -13.85 5.17
C GLN A 131 -3.95 -13.36 3.71
N ALA A 132 -4.69 -14.03 2.83
CA ALA A 132 -4.87 -13.63 1.44
C ALA A 132 -5.52 -12.24 1.32
N TYR A 133 -6.53 -11.96 2.14
CA TYR A 133 -7.18 -10.65 2.20
C TYR A 133 -6.19 -9.54 2.61
N THR A 134 -5.36 -9.75 3.63
CA THR A 134 -4.39 -8.73 4.07
C THR A 134 -3.34 -8.44 2.99
N LEU A 135 -2.89 -9.48 2.25
CA LEU A 135 -1.98 -9.31 1.11
C LEU A 135 -2.66 -8.51 -0.02
N ALA A 136 -3.90 -8.84 -0.35
CA ALA A 136 -4.69 -8.12 -1.36
C ALA A 136 -4.95 -6.66 -0.97
N LEU A 137 -5.29 -6.40 0.30
CA LEU A 137 -5.50 -5.04 0.81
C LEU A 137 -4.21 -4.22 0.76
N ASN A 138 -3.07 -4.80 1.13
CA ASN A 138 -1.79 -4.11 1.10
C ASN A 138 -1.35 -3.77 -0.33
N THR A 139 -1.59 -4.66 -1.30
CA THR A 139 -1.33 -4.38 -2.72
C THR A 139 -2.28 -3.32 -3.27
N ALA A 140 -3.57 -3.35 -2.92
CA ALA A 140 -4.52 -2.29 -3.26
C ALA A 140 -4.12 -0.92 -2.69
N ARG A 141 -3.65 -0.86 -1.44
CA ARG A 141 -3.13 0.37 -0.82
C ARG A 141 -1.87 0.90 -1.51
N LYS A 142 -1.02 0.02 -2.05
CA LYS A 142 0.12 0.42 -2.88
C LYS A 142 -0.37 1.04 -4.20
N ALA A 143 -1.40 0.48 -4.83
CA ALA A 143 -2.01 1.05 -6.03
C ALA A 143 -2.68 2.42 -5.75
N GLU A 144 -3.32 2.60 -4.60
CA GLU A 144 -3.87 3.91 -4.19
C GLU A 144 -2.76 4.94 -3.94
N SER A 145 -1.67 4.52 -3.31
CA SER A 145 -0.49 5.37 -3.10
C SER A 145 0.18 5.74 -4.42
N SER A 146 0.28 4.80 -5.37
CA SER A 146 0.87 5.07 -6.69
C SER A 146 0.00 6.02 -7.50
N LEU A 147 -1.33 5.85 -7.51
CA LEU A 147 -2.22 6.79 -8.18
C LEU A 147 -2.18 8.18 -7.54
N SER A 148 -2.13 8.25 -6.21
CA SER A 148 -1.98 9.52 -5.49
C SER A 148 -0.66 10.22 -5.86
N PHE A 149 0.40 9.43 -6.03
CA PHE A 149 1.69 9.92 -6.49
C PHE A 149 1.60 10.41 -7.94
N GLU A 150 1.05 9.63 -8.88
CA GLU A 150 0.90 10.02 -10.29
C GLU A 150 0.07 11.30 -10.45
N GLN A 151 -1.04 11.43 -9.72
CA GLN A 151 -1.87 12.64 -9.79
C GLN A 151 -1.31 13.81 -8.96
N GLY A 152 -0.27 13.61 -8.16
CA GLY A 152 0.32 14.63 -7.29
C GLY A 152 -0.63 15.21 -6.23
N ARG A 153 -1.73 14.51 -5.95
CA ARG A 153 -2.74 14.84 -4.92
C ARG A 153 -3.05 13.58 -4.11
N LYS A 154 -3.35 13.76 -2.82
CA LYS A 154 -3.72 12.61 -1.98
C LYS A 154 -5.12 12.12 -2.36
N ILE A 155 -5.21 10.87 -2.80
CA ILE A 155 -6.46 10.19 -3.09
C ILE A 155 -6.72 9.21 -1.95
N SER A 156 -7.97 9.15 -1.48
CA SER A 156 -8.39 8.22 -0.43
C SER A 156 -9.75 7.66 -0.81
N LEU A 157 -9.74 6.76 -1.80
CA LEU A 157 -10.93 6.10 -2.35
C LEU A 157 -11.18 4.75 -1.67
N LEU A 158 -10.11 4.07 -1.22
CA LEU A 158 -10.23 2.85 -0.44
C LEU A 158 -10.60 3.18 1.01
N ARG A 159 -11.38 2.28 1.64
CA ARG A 159 -11.79 2.48 3.03
C ARG A 159 -10.57 2.36 3.96
N PRO A 160 -10.26 3.37 4.81
CA PRO A 160 -9.07 3.33 5.68
C PRO A 160 -9.03 2.11 6.61
N GLY A 161 -10.17 1.73 7.19
CA GLY A 161 -10.33 0.56 8.06
C GLY A 161 -10.40 -0.78 7.34
N GLY A 162 -10.31 -0.81 6.00
CA GLY A 162 -10.50 -2.01 5.20
C GLY A 162 -11.96 -2.43 5.06
N TYR A 163 -12.17 -3.63 4.52
CA TYR A 163 -13.46 -4.23 4.18
C TYR A 163 -13.77 -5.52 4.96
N TRP A 164 -12.91 -5.88 5.91
CA TRP A 164 -13.09 -7.09 6.71
C TRP A 164 -14.14 -6.90 7.79
N ASP A 165 -15.18 -7.73 7.76
CA ASP A 165 -16.20 -7.79 8.81
C ASP A 165 -15.96 -9.00 9.71
N SER A 166 -15.56 -8.76 10.96
CA SER A 166 -15.30 -9.85 11.92
C SER A 166 -16.56 -10.59 12.36
N SER A 167 -17.76 -10.01 12.21
CA SER A 167 -19.01 -10.64 12.62
C SER A 167 -19.46 -11.76 11.68
N HIS A 168 -19.02 -11.71 10.42
CA HIS A 168 -19.34 -12.68 9.37
C HIS A 168 -18.07 -13.31 8.77
N ASP A 169 -17.00 -13.48 9.55
CA ASP A 169 -15.72 -14.08 9.13
C ASP A 169 -15.09 -13.45 7.87
N GLY A 170 -15.40 -12.18 7.61
CA GLY A 170 -14.88 -11.41 6.47
C GLY A 170 -15.53 -11.75 5.12
N LEU A 171 -16.65 -12.49 5.10
CA LEU A 171 -17.34 -12.82 3.86
C LEU A 171 -17.65 -11.55 3.04
N LEU A 172 -17.54 -11.65 1.70
CA LEU A 172 -17.71 -10.54 0.74
C LEU A 172 -16.69 -9.39 0.84
N ALA A 173 -15.69 -9.47 1.73
CA ALA A 173 -14.65 -8.43 1.81
C ALA A 173 -13.90 -8.26 0.48
N ALA A 174 -13.73 -9.34 -0.29
CA ALA A 174 -13.10 -9.33 -1.60
C ALA A 174 -13.92 -8.57 -2.65
N ASP A 175 -15.25 -8.74 -2.68
CA ASP A 175 -16.13 -8.06 -3.63
C ASP A 175 -16.17 -6.54 -3.35
N HIS A 176 -16.21 -6.17 -2.08
CA HIS A 176 -16.11 -4.77 -1.67
C HIS A 176 -14.76 -4.15 -2.03
N LEU A 177 -13.66 -4.89 -1.85
CA LEU A 177 -12.34 -4.45 -2.27
C LEU A 177 -12.26 -4.29 -3.80
N ASN A 178 -12.81 -5.24 -4.56
CA ASN A 178 -12.86 -5.20 -6.01
C ASN A 178 -13.64 -3.98 -6.52
N LEU A 179 -14.79 -3.68 -5.90
CA LEU A 179 -15.53 -2.45 -6.20
C LEU A 179 -14.70 -1.20 -5.88
N GLY A 180 -13.96 -1.20 -4.77
CA GLY A 180 -13.02 -0.13 -4.43
C GLY A 180 -11.94 0.07 -5.50
N LEU A 181 -11.37 -1.02 -6.02
CA LEU A 181 -10.40 -0.98 -7.12
C LEU A 181 -11.00 -0.45 -8.42
N LYS A 182 -12.25 -0.84 -8.76
CA LYS A 182 -12.94 -0.30 -9.93
C LYS A 182 -13.21 1.20 -9.84
N ARG A 183 -13.48 1.71 -8.63
CA ARG A 183 -13.58 3.17 -8.40
C ARG A 183 -12.24 3.87 -8.57
N LEU A 184 -11.16 3.25 -8.11
CA LEU A 184 -9.80 3.75 -8.29
C LEU A 184 -9.42 3.79 -9.78
N GLU A 185 -9.73 2.73 -10.52
CA GLU A 185 -9.51 2.62 -11.96
C GLU A 185 -10.30 3.70 -12.74
N ALA A 186 -11.59 3.88 -12.42
CA ALA A 186 -12.38 4.97 -13.02
C ALA A 186 -11.76 6.35 -12.74
N ALA A 187 -11.31 6.59 -11.51
CA ALA A 187 -10.67 7.85 -11.13
C ALA A 187 -9.31 8.08 -11.82
N HIS A 188 -8.62 7.01 -12.27
CA HIS A 188 -7.42 7.11 -13.10
C HIS A 188 -7.77 7.51 -14.54
N PHE A 189 -8.78 6.86 -15.15
CA PHE A 189 -9.21 7.21 -16.51
C PHE A 189 -9.84 8.61 -16.62
N ASP A 190 -10.51 9.08 -15.57
CA ASP A 190 -11.10 10.43 -15.54
C ASP A 190 -10.05 11.53 -15.32
N SER A 191 -8.88 11.18 -14.77
CA SER A 191 -7.82 12.17 -14.53
C SER A 191 -7.03 12.49 -15.79
N ARG A 192 -6.68 13.77 -15.94
CA ARG A 192 -5.67 14.20 -16.92
C ARG A 192 -4.31 14.19 -16.24
N ASP A 193 -3.31 13.62 -16.92
CA ASP A 193 -1.95 13.51 -16.38
C ASP A 193 -1.25 14.88 -16.39
N HIS A 194 -0.96 15.39 -17.58
CA HIS A 194 -0.28 16.66 -17.81
C HIS A 194 -0.67 17.28 -19.15
N ASP A 195 -0.52 18.60 -19.25
CA ASP A 195 -0.79 19.32 -20.50
C ASP A 195 0.49 19.46 -21.33
N PHE A 196 1.64 19.65 -20.67
CA PHE A 196 2.91 19.96 -21.33
C PHE A 196 4.07 19.12 -20.81
N GLU A 197 4.95 18.74 -21.72
CA GLU A 197 6.27 18.16 -21.45
C GLU A 197 7.33 19.18 -21.81
N VAL A 198 8.20 19.53 -20.86
CA VAL A 198 9.19 20.59 -20.97
C VAL A 198 10.56 20.05 -20.63
N SER A 199 11.51 20.23 -21.55
CA SER A 199 12.94 20.00 -21.32
C SER A 199 13.65 21.34 -21.09
N LYS A 200 14.37 21.47 -19.97
CA LYS A 200 15.19 22.64 -19.67
C LYS A 200 16.61 22.20 -19.26
N THR A 201 17.61 22.80 -19.87
CA THR A 201 19.01 22.64 -19.46
C THR A 201 19.41 23.83 -18.60
N ILE A 202 20.05 23.54 -17.48
CA ILE A 202 20.41 24.51 -16.46
C ILE A 202 21.91 24.42 -16.20
N SER A 203 22.60 25.56 -16.26
CA SER A 203 24.02 25.68 -15.96
C SER A 203 24.23 26.09 -14.51
N LEU A 204 25.04 25.32 -13.77
CA LEU A 204 25.40 25.67 -12.39
C LEU A 204 26.20 26.98 -12.36
N ARG A 205 27.10 27.19 -13.33
CA ARG A 205 27.87 28.43 -13.47
C ARG A 205 26.99 29.69 -13.59
N GLN A 206 25.80 29.57 -14.21
CA GLN A 206 24.85 30.68 -14.34
C GLN A 206 23.96 30.89 -13.11
N ILE A 207 23.60 29.81 -12.41
CA ILE A 207 22.73 29.90 -11.23
C ILE A 207 23.52 30.30 -10.00
N ASP A 208 24.55 29.53 -9.67
CA ASP A 208 25.36 29.76 -8.48
C ASP A 208 26.83 29.45 -8.80
N PRO A 209 27.58 30.49 -9.20
CA PRO A 209 28.99 30.32 -9.51
C PRO A 209 29.84 29.96 -8.28
N LEU A 210 29.46 30.40 -7.08
CA LEU A 210 30.22 30.05 -5.87
C LEU A 210 30.06 28.56 -5.55
N ALA A 211 28.88 28.00 -5.80
CA ALA A 211 28.65 26.56 -5.70
C ALA A 211 29.51 25.75 -6.68
N LEU A 212 29.73 26.25 -7.91
CA LEU A 212 30.67 25.64 -8.85
C LEU A 212 32.10 25.68 -8.28
N LEU A 213 32.52 26.83 -7.76
CA LEU A 213 33.85 26.98 -7.19
C LEU A 213 34.07 26.07 -5.97
N SER A 214 33.08 25.97 -5.08
CA SER A 214 33.14 25.07 -3.92
C SER A 214 33.22 23.61 -4.36
N LEU A 215 32.57 23.23 -5.46
CA LEU A 215 32.68 21.89 -6.04
C LEU A 215 34.11 21.60 -6.50
N ARG A 216 34.76 22.54 -7.21
CA ARG A 216 36.16 22.37 -7.67
C ARG A 216 37.13 22.22 -6.50
N LEU A 217 36.96 23.04 -5.47
CA LEU A 217 37.87 23.10 -4.32
C LEU A 217 37.64 21.95 -3.33
N ASN A 218 36.39 21.74 -2.91
CA ASN A 218 36.04 20.82 -1.82
C ASN A 218 35.53 19.46 -2.33
N GLY A 219 35.17 19.34 -3.62
CA GLY A 219 34.52 18.15 -4.16
C GLY A 219 33.05 18.00 -3.74
N SER A 220 32.44 18.98 -3.09
CA SER A 220 31.02 18.93 -2.73
C SER A 220 30.36 20.28 -2.86
N THR A 221 29.09 20.29 -3.25
CA THR A 221 28.32 21.53 -3.40
C THR A 221 26.83 21.32 -3.22
N SER A 222 26.14 22.39 -2.85
CA SER A 222 24.68 22.45 -2.75
C SER A 222 24.16 23.67 -3.49
N PHE A 223 23.11 23.50 -4.27
CA PHE A 223 22.49 24.59 -5.04
C PHE A 223 20.97 24.43 -5.05
N SER A 224 20.25 25.52 -5.33
CA SER A 224 18.79 25.53 -5.38
C SER A 224 18.27 26.03 -6.73
N LEU A 225 17.19 25.40 -7.19
CA LEU A 225 16.47 25.80 -8.40
C LEU A 225 15.23 26.59 -8.01
N ASN A 226 15.23 27.87 -8.37
CA ASN A 226 14.16 28.81 -8.03
C ASN A 226 13.06 28.84 -9.09
N GLU A 227 11.87 29.29 -8.68
CA GLU A 227 10.67 29.38 -9.53
C GLU A 227 10.86 30.33 -10.73
N SER A 228 11.62 31.41 -10.53
CA SER A 228 11.92 32.42 -11.55
C SER A 228 12.53 31.81 -12.81
N LEU A 229 13.40 30.80 -12.67
CA LEU A 229 14.04 30.12 -13.80
C LEU A 229 13.02 29.50 -14.74
N PHE A 230 11.92 28.95 -14.22
CA PHE A 230 10.93 28.24 -15.02
C PHE A 230 9.83 29.18 -15.52
N ASP A 231 9.49 30.21 -14.75
CA ASP A 231 8.51 31.23 -15.14
C ASP A 231 9.01 32.14 -16.27
N MET A 232 10.33 32.35 -16.36
CA MET A 232 10.94 33.07 -17.48
C MET A 232 10.76 32.35 -18.82
N ASP A 233 10.75 31.01 -18.84
CA ASP A 233 10.54 30.24 -20.07
C ASP A 233 9.05 30.14 -20.40
N PHE A 234 8.25 29.72 -19.43
CA PHE A 234 6.82 29.44 -19.61
C PHE A 234 5.99 30.01 -18.45
N PRO A 235 5.52 31.27 -18.57
CA PRO A 235 4.71 31.88 -17.52
C PRO A 235 3.31 31.26 -17.45
N GLY A 236 2.87 30.97 -16.23
CA GLY A 236 1.55 30.39 -15.94
C GLY A 236 1.50 28.85 -15.96
N HIS A 237 2.62 28.18 -16.18
CA HIS A 237 2.72 26.74 -15.91
C HIS A 237 2.75 26.52 -14.40
N TYR A 238 1.93 25.60 -13.92
CA TYR A 238 1.91 25.20 -12.52
C TYR A 238 2.04 23.68 -12.41
N MET A 239 2.19 23.19 -11.16
CA MET A 239 2.35 21.77 -10.87
C MET A 239 3.48 21.12 -11.69
N ARG A 240 4.62 21.83 -11.78
CA ARG A 240 5.79 21.35 -12.53
C ARG A 240 6.43 20.17 -11.79
N ARG A 241 6.40 18.98 -12.39
CA ARG A 241 6.91 17.75 -11.81
C ARG A 241 7.99 17.14 -12.67
N ILE A 242 9.08 16.71 -12.05
CA ILE A 242 10.21 16.10 -12.73
C ILE A 242 9.81 14.73 -13.27
N ARG A 243 10.17 14.44 -14.52
CA ARG A 243 10.07 13.12 -15.16
C ARG A 243 11.43 12.44 -15.23
N SER A 244 12.48 13.19 -15.54
CA SER A 244 13.86 12.71 -15.47
C SER A 244 14.83 13.87 -15.24
N VAL A 245 15.98 13.56 -14.66
CA VAL A 245 17.12 14.48 -14.56
C VAL A 245 18.34 13.77 -15.13
N ALA A 246 19.04 14.45 -16.02
CA ALA A 246 20.35 14.05 -16.50
C ALA A 246 21.39 15.10 -16.13
N VAL A 247 22.63 14.67 -15.90
CA VAL A 247 23.74 15.56 -15.57
C VAL A 247 24.86 15.38 -16.59
N SER A 248 25.42 16.50 -17.03
CA SER A 248 26.62 16.55 -17.84
C SER A 248 27.67 17.42 -17.14
N ILE A 249 28.86 16.88 -16.96
CA ILE A 249 29.99 17.54 -16.30
C ILE A 249 31.14 17.63 -17.32
N PRO A 250 31.16 18.68 -18.16
CA PRO A 250 32.29 18.93 -19.06
C PRO A 250 33.57 19.21 -18.27
N ALA A 251 34.49 18.24 -18.26
CA ALA A 251 35.79 18.30 -17.59
C ALA A 251 36.89 17.64 -18.43
N VAL A 252 38.15 18.00 -18.19
CA VAL A 252 39.30 17.37 -18.85
C VAL A 252 39.66 16.10 -18.09
N VAL A 253 39.30 14.96 -18.66
CA VAL A 253 39.48 13.64 -18.04
C VAL A 253 40.35 12.74 -18.93
N GLY A 254 41.23 11.97 -18.30
CA GLY A 254 42.09 11.02 -19.00
C GLY A 254 41.31 9.89 -19.67
N PRO A 255 41.90 9.22 -20.68
CA PRO A 255 41.28 8.08 -21.34
C PRO A 255 40.99 6.96 -20.33
N HIS A 256 39.79 6.36 -20.43
CA HIS A 256 39.30 5.30 -19.52
C HIS A 256 39.07 5.73 -18.07
N THR A 257 39.04 7.03 -17.77
CA THR A 257 38.67 7.55 -16.44
C THR A 257 37.22 8.03 -16.44
N ASN A 258 36.46 7.58 -15.44
CA ASN A 258 35.06 7.95 -15.24
C ASN A 258 34.92 9.15 -14.30
N ILE A 259 33.87 9.95 -14.51
CA ILE A 259 33.48 11.06 -13.63
C ILE A 259 32.46 10.52 -12.62
N ASN A 260 32.96 9.96 -11.54
CA ASN A 260 32.13 9.41 -10.48
C ASN A 260 31.55 10.55 -9.63
N THR A 261 30.24 10.76 -9.69
CA THR A 261 29.54 11.75 -8.86
C THR A 261 28.25 11.19 -8.30
N THR A 262 27.83 11.70 -7.14
CA THR A 262 26.51 11.43 -6.59
C THR A 262 25.67 12.70 -6.58
N LEU A 263 24.53 12.66 -7.26
CA LEU A 263 23.54 13.73 -7.23
C LEU A 263 22.42 13.33 -6.27
N GLN A 264 22.09 14.21 -5.34
CA GLN A 264 21.04 14.01 -4.35
C GLN A 264 20.06 15.18 -4.35
N LEU A 265 18.78 14.87 -4.25
CA LEU A 265 17.71 15.82 -4.04
C LEU A 265 17.47 15.97 -2.54
N THR A 266 17.83 17.12 -1.97
CA THR A 266 17.77 17.37 -0.52
C THR A 266 16.43 17.93 -0.09
N SER A 267 15.85 18.83 -0.88
CA SER A 267 14.57 19.46 -0.58
C SER A 267 13.72 19.64 -1.83
N HIS A 268 12.40 19.46 -1.70
CA HIS A 268 11.44 19.74 -2.76
C HIS A 268 10.04 19.95 -2.17
N ARG A 269 9.12 20.53 -2.95
CA ARG A 269 7.76 20.92 -2.49
C ARG A 269 6.78 19.74 -2.34
N TYR A 270 7.22 18.49 -2.50
CA TYR A 270 6.41 17.29 -2.30
C TYR A 270 7.02 16.41 -1.19
N HIS A 271 6.23 15.56 -0.53
CA HIS A 271 6.67 14.88 0.69
C HIS A 271 7.28 13.48 0.43
N HIS A 272 7.13 12.91 -0.76
CA HIS A 272 7.60 11.53 -1.00
C HIS A 272 7.97 11.28 -2.47
N ILE A 273 9.22 10.86 -2.69
CA ILE A 273 9.74 10.36 -3.96
C ILE A 273 10.40 9.01 -3.65
N PRO A 274 10.25 7.99 -4.52
CA PRO A 274 10.86 6.68 -4.28
C PRO A 274 12.40 6.70 -4.30
N ILE A 275 13.00 7.51 -5.17
CA ILE A 275 14.46 7.57 -5.38
C ILE A 275 14.90 9.04 -5.38
N SER A 276 15.68 9.43 -4.38
CA SER A 276 16.16 10.81 -4.17
C SER A 276 17.65 11.00 -4.43
N ALA A 277 18.34 9.98 -4.95
CA ALA A 277 19.77 10.05 -5.24
C ALA A 277 20.14 9.15 -6.42
N VAL A 278 21.13 9.58 -7.21
CA VAL A 278 21.72 8.79 -8.30
C VAL A 278 23.24 8.91 -8.30
N ALA A 279 23.89 7.89 -8.86
CA ALA A 279 25.31 7.92 -9.17
C ALA A 279 25.50 8.13 -10.68
N ILE A 280 26.40 9.03 -11.04
CA ILE A 280 26.77 9.42 -12.40
C ILE A 280 28.22 8.96 -12.63
N SER A 281 28.55 8.53 -13.84
CA SER A 281 29.88 7.93 -14.13
C SER A 281 30.44 8.27 -15.50
N GLY A 282 29.61 8.45 -16.52
CA GLY A 282 30.01 8.88 -17.86
C GLY A 282 30.18 10.39 -18.00
N GLY A 283 29.47 11.18 -17.19
CA GLY A 283 29.61 12.64 -17.15
C GLY A 283 29.09 13.36 -18.40
N GLY A 284 28.43 12.67 -19.32
CA GLY A 284 27.80 13.24 -20.50
C GLY A 284 26.35 12.79 -20.62
N GLY A 285 25.41 13.61 -20.14
CA GLY A 285 23.98 13.35 -20.26
C GLY A 285 23.48 12.15 -19.44
N ASP A 286 24.14 11.83 -18.33
CA ASP A 286 23.83 10.66 -17.53
C ASP A 286 22.59 10.88 -16.65
N THR A 287 21.62 9.97 -16.71
CA THR A 287 20.42 9.97 -15.86
C THR A 287 20.58 9.16 -14.57
N GLY A 288 21.71 8.49 -14.40
CA GLY A 288 21.97 7.58 -13.28
C GLY A 288 21.29 6.21 -13.39
N VAL A 289 20.70 5.90 -14.55
CA VAL A 289 20.11 4.60 -14.88
C VAL A 289 20.74 4.11 -16.18
N PHE A 290 20.92 2.79 -16.34
CA PHE A 290 21.54 2.23 -17.54
C PHE A 290 20.65 2.34 -18.80
N ASP A 291 19.33 2.22 -18.63
CA ASP A 291 18.36 2.31 -19.72
C ASP A 291 17.19 3.21 -19.30
N LEU A 292 17.01 4.32 -20.02
CA LEU A 292 15.99 5.33 -19.74
C LEU A 292 14.70 4.99 -20.51
N THR A 293 13.85 4.18 -19.88
CA THR A 293 12.57 3.76 -20.46
C THR A 293 11.38 4.39 -19.72
N PHE A 294 10.76 5.40 -20.32
CA PHE A 294 9.62 6.12 -19.71
C PHE A 294 8.33 5.29 -19.60
N SER A 295 8.22 4.19 -20.33
CA SER A 295 7.10 3.24 -20.26
C SER A 295 7.38 2.05 -19.34
N GLY A 296 8.49 2.09 -18.59
CA GLY A 296 8.87 1.03 -17.67
C GLY A 296 7.91 0.88 -16.49
N PRO A 297 7.91 -0.29 -15.82
CA PRO A 297 7.01 -0.57 -14.69
C PRO A 297 7.44 0.12 -13.37
N LYS A 298 8.55 0.86 -13.36
CA LYS A 298 9.12 1.49 -12.18
C LYS A 298 9.34 2.97 -12.44
N TYR A 299 9.15 3.77 -11.39
CA TYR A 299 9.47 5.19 -11.42
C TYR A 299 10.97 5.41 -11.58
N MET A 300 11.29 6.46 -12.32
CA MET A 300 12.64 6.94 -12.53
C MET A 300 13.16 7.71 -11.31
N PRO A 301 14.49 7.88 -11.18
CA PRO A 301 15.06 8.74 -10.17
C PRO A 301 14.49 10.16 -10.25
N PHE A 302 14.17 10.74 -9.09
CA PHE A 302 13.59 12.07 -8.94
C PHE A 302 12.21 12.27 -9.60
N GLU A 303 11.61 11.21 -10.15
CA GLU A 303 10.32 11.32 -10.78
C GLU A 303 9.27 11.80 -9.78
N GLY A 304 8.36 12.65 -10.25
CA GLY A 304 7.28 13.20 -9.45
C GLY A 304 7.69 14.31 -8.49
N ALA A 305 9.00 14.57 -8.32
CA ALA A 305 9.54 15.69 -7.54
C ALA A 305 9.07 17.03 -8.08
N GLY A 306 8.94 18.02 -7.21
CA GLY A 306 8.73 19.40 -7.64
C GLY A 306 10.00 19.95 -8.27
N VAL A 307 9.85 20.64 -9.40
CA VAL A 307 11.00 21.23 -10.11
C VAL A 307 11.71 22.30 -9.26
N ILE A 308 10.97 23.03 -8.43
CA ILE A 308 11.53 23.94 -7.41
C ILE A 308 12.08 23.07 -6.27
N SER A 309 13.41 23.01 -6.19
CA SER A 309 14.11 21.99 -5.40
C SER A 309 15.53 22.42 -5.02
N SER A 310 16.07 21.82 -3.96
CA SER A 310 17.47 21.93 -3.55
C SER A 310 18.21 20.63 -3.82
N TRP A 311 19.42 20.75 -4.31
CA TRP A 311 20.25 19.65 -4.76
C TRP A 311 21.60 19.68 -4.07
N ARG A 312 22.22 18.51 -3.99
CA ARG A 312 23.58 18.31 -3.53
C ARG A 312 24.31 17.44 -4.53
N LEU A 313 25.52 17.86 -4.91
CA LEU A 313 26.40 17.11 -5.78
C LEU A 313 27.71 16.85 -5.03
N ASP A 314 28.08 15.58 -4.91
CA ASP A 314 29.32 15.16 -4.24
C ASP A 314 30.21 14.36 -5.20
N LEU A 315 31.48 14.73 -5.23
CA LEU A 315 32.61 14.07 -5.89
C LEU A 315 33.49 13.37 -4.83
N PRO A 316 34.19 12.27 -5.17
CA PRO A 316 35.14 11.62 -4.26
C PRO A 316 36.28 12.54 -3.79
N THR A 317 36.38 12.78 -2.48
CA THR A 317 37.37 13.72 -1.92
C THR A 317 38.71 13.10 -1.55
N GLU A 318 38.73 11.83 -1.12
CA GLU A 318 39.94 11.14 -0.62
C GLU A 318 40.97 10.92 -1.73
N ILE A 319 40.51 10.45 -2.89
CA ILE A 319 41.35 10.21 -4.06
C ILE A 319 40.65 10.81 -5.27
N ARG A 320 41.17 11.94 -5.74
CA ARG A 320 40.70 12.60 -6.97
C ARG A 320 41.23 11.84 -8.18
N LYS A 321 40.33 11.24 -8.96
CA LYS A 321 40.68 10.47 -10.18
C LYS A 321 41.04 11.35 -11.38
N PHE A 322 40.63 12.61 -11.33
CA PHE A 322 40.93 13.63 -12.33
C PHE A 322 41.00 14.99 -11.62
N ASP A 323 41.51 15.99 -12.33
CA ASP A 323 41.62 17.33 -11.80
C ASP A 323 40.26 18.04 -11.80
N TYR A 324 39.77 18.42 -10.61
CA TYR A 324 38.47 19.07 -10.45
C TYR A 324 38.50 20.53 -10.89
N GLU A 325 39.67 21.16 -10.96
CA GLU A 325 39.79 22.53 -11.50
C GLU A 325 39.40 22.56 -12.99
N SER A 326 39.59 21.44 -13.70
CA SER A 326 39.19 21.31 -15.11
C SER A 326 37.68 21.27 -15.37
N ILE A 327 36.83 21.25 -14.33
CA ILE A 327 35.37 21.21 -14.48
C ILE A 327 34.87 22.57 -14.95
N SER A 328 34.59 22.70 -16.23
CA SER A 328 34.14 23.98 -16.83
C SER A 328 32.74 24.41 -16.34
N ASP A 329 31.81 23.47 -16.23
CA ASP A 329 30.45 23.69 -15.75
C ASP A 329 29.80 22.37 -15.26
N VAL A 330 28.65 22.47 -14.61
CA VAL A 330 27.74 21.34 -14.34
C VAL A 330 26.40 21.66 -14.98
N LEU A 331 26.03 20.90 -15.99
CA LEU A 331 24.77 21.03 -16.71
C LEU A 331 23.76 20.04 -16.18
N ILE A 332 22.58 20.53 -15.84
CA ILE A 332 21.46 19.74 -15.34
C ILE A 332 20.36 19.82 -16.38
N HIS A 333 20.07 18.68 -17.01
CA HIS A 333 18.99 18.52 -17.96
C HIS A 333 17.77 18.01 -17.23
N ILE A 334 16.77 18.86 -17.05
CA ILE A 334 15.52 18.50 -16.38
C ILE A 334 14.45 18.32 -17.44
N GLN A 335 13.87 17.13 -17.49
CA GLN A 335 12.61 16.89 -18.19
C GLN A 335 11.50 16.89 -17.17
N SER A 336 10.47 17.69 -17.40
CA SER A 336 9.37 17.88 -16.47
C SER A 336 8.03 17.93 -17.18
N THR A 337 6.98 17.58 -16.47
CA THR A 337 5.60 17.78 -16.89
C THR A 337 5.01 19.00 -16.19
N ALA A 338 4.09 19.70 -16.85
CA ALA A 338 3.41 20.87 -16.29
C ALA A 338 1.94 20.92 -16.74
N GLN A 339 1.14 21.70 -16.02
CA GLN A 339 -0.27 21.97 -16.34
C GLN A 339 -0.50 23.45 -16.63
N GLU A 340 -1.52 23.77 -17.44
CA GLU A 340 -1.86 25.14 -17.80
C GLU A 340 -2.67 25.85 -16.71
N GLY A 341 -2.09 26.87 -16.06
CA GLY A 341 -2.72 27.61 -14.96
C GLY A 341 -3.71 28.70 -15.40
N GLY A 342 -3.94 28.85 -16.71
CA GLY A 342 -4.79 29.88 -17.28
C GLY A 342 -4.23 31.31 -17.18
N ALA A 343 -5.04 32.28 -17.62
CA ALA A 343 -4.60 33.67 -17.78
C ALA A 343 -4.22 34.36 -16.46
N LEU A 344 -4.89 34.01 -15.36
CA LEU A 344 -4.65 34.62 -14.05
C LEU A 344 -3.26 34.25 -13.50
N LEU A 345 -2.93 32.95 -13.46
CA LEU A 345 -1.61 32.48 -13.02
C LEU A 345 -0.49 32.97 -13.93
N ARG A 346 -0.75 33.09 -15.23
CA ARG A 346 0.20 33.69 -16.18
C ARG A 346 0.48 35.16 -15.87
N ALA A 347 -0.55 35.94 -15.53
CA ALA A 347 -0.39 37.34 -15.15
C ALA A 347 0.43 37.48 -13.86
N THR A 348 0.13 36.66 -12.84
CA THR A 348 0.87 36.69 -11.56
C THR A 348 2.30 36.21 -11.72
N ALA A 349 2.57 35.17 -12.52
CA ALA A 349 3.93 34.70 -12.80
C ALA A 349 4.76 35.77 -13.52
N ASN A 350 4.18 36.44 -14.53
CA ASN A 350 4.83 37.56 -15.21
C ASN A 350 5.11 38.73 -14.27
N GLU A 351 4.20 39.02 -13.34
CA GLU A 351 4.42 40.04 -12.32
C GLU A 351 5.53 39.63 -11.35
N ALA A 352 5.57 38.37 -10.91
CA ALA A 352 6.63 37.83 -10.07
C ALA A 352 8.00 37.93 -10.77
N VAL A 353 8.10 37.56 -12.05
CA VAL A 353 9.34 37.72 -12.85
C VAL A 353 9.74 39.19 -13.01
N ARG A 354 8.78 40.09 -13.19
CA ARG A 354 9.06 41.54 -13.21
C ARG A 354 9.52 42.04 -11.85
N ASN A 355 8.95 41.52 -10.77
CA ASN A 355 9.28 41.92 -9.41
C ASN A 355 10.63 41.37 -8.99
N THR A 356 10.99 40.13 -9.35
CA THR A 356 12.36 39.63 -9.16
C THR A 356 13.33 40.49 -9.96
N ALA A 357 13.06 40.76 -11.23
CA ALA A 357 13.89 41.66 -12.04
C ALA A 357 14.02 43.09 -11.47
N LYS A 358 13.02 43.57 -10.72
CA LYS A 358 13.06 44.88 -10.03
C LYS A 358 13.75 44.80 -8.66
N ALA A 359 13.48 43.80 -7.85
CA ALA A 359 14.08 43.58 -6.53
C ALA A 359 15.60 43.40 -6.65
N ILE A 360 16.04 42.76 -7.73
CA ILE A 360 17.44 42.64 -8.10
C ILE A 360 18.10 44.01 -8.33
N LYS A 361 17.37 44.99 -8.89
CA LYS A 361 17.86 46.38 -9.05
C LYS A 361 17.97 47.15 -7.75
N THR A 362 17.26 46.77 -6.69
CA THR A 362 17.21 47.52 -5.44
C THR A 362 18.07 46.90 -4.35
N GLU A 363 18.04 45.59 -4.13
CA GLU A 363 18.57 45.01 -2.88
C GLU A 363 19.74 44.04 -3.02
N GLY A 364 20.09 43.51 -4.19
CA GLY A 364 21.35 42.77 -4.42
C GLY A 364 21.69 41.62 -3.45
N THR A 365 20.80 41.20 -2.56
CA THR A 365 21.23 40.46 -1.36
C THR A 365 20.91 38.98 -1.38
N GLN A 366 20.01 38.49 -2.26
CA GLN A 366 19.69 37.05 -2.26
C GLN A 366 19.55 36.39 -3.65
N ASP A 367 19.23 37.12 -4.72
CA ASP A 367 19.03 36.54 -6.06
C ASP A 367 19.59 37.44 -7.20
N GLY A 368 20.78 38.03 -7.02
CA GLY A 368 21.39 38.96 -7.99
C GLY A 368 21.86 38.28 -9.29
N PHE A 369 22.16 39.08 -10.33
CA PHE A 369 22.78 38.54 -11.54
C PHE A 369 24.25 38.31 -11.30
N TRP A 370 24.66 37.05 -11.27
CA TRP A 370 26.05 36.68 -11.13
C TRP A 370 26.60 36.22 -12.46
N ALA A 371 27.79 36.68 -12.79
CA ALA A 371 28.61 36.05 -13.80
C ALA A 371 29.96 35.74 -13.17
N MET A 372 30.34 34.46 -13.22
CA MET A 372 31.69 34.06 -12.85
C MET A 372 32.50 33.88 -14.10
N PHE A 373 33.65 34.53 -14.06
CA PHE A 373 34.70 34.40 -15.05
C PHE A 373 35.85 33.64 -14.41
N ASP A 374 36.21 32.55 -15.07
CA ASP A 374 37.46 31.87 -14.82
C ASP A 374 38.48 32.54 -15.73
N LEU A 375 39.41 33.30 -15.16
CA LEU A 375 40.34 34.07 -15.98
C LEU A 375 41.27 33.15 -16.79
N LYS A 376 41.54 31.94 -16.30
CA LYS A 376 42.37 30.95 -16.99
C LYS A 376 41.64 30.38 -18.21
N ASP A 377 40.37 30.04 -18.08
CA ASP A 377 39.59 29.39 -19.14
C ASP A 377 38.88 30.36 -20.09
N ASP A 378 38.34 31.47 -19.60
CA ASP A 378 37.60 32.43 -20.43
C ASP A 378 38.53 33.42 -21.16
N PHE A 379 39.70 33.70 -20.57
CA PHE A 379 40.71 34.66 -21.07
C PHE A 379 42.09 34.01 -21.25
N VAL A 380 42.12 32.81 -21.83
CA VAL A 380 43.32 31.95 -21.94
C VAL A 380 44.58 32.70 -22.39
N ASN A 381 44.50 33.45 -23.50
CA ASN A 381 45.67 34.13 -24.08
C ASN A 381 46.15 35.29 -23.20
N GLU A 382 45.21 36.10 -22.73
CA GLU A 382 45.47 37.27 -21.91
C GLU A 382 46.01 36.87 -20.53
N CYS A 383 45.41 35.84 -19.92
CA CYS A 383 45.82 35.30 -18.63
C CYS A 383 47.19 34.63 -18.69
N TYR A 384 47.47 33.84 -19.74
CA TYR A 384 48.79 33.25 -19.96
C TYR A 384 49.88 34.33 -20.18
N GLY A 385 49.58 35.36 -20.97
CA GLY A 385 50.49 36.48 -21.17
C GLY A 385 50.70 37.32 -19.90
N PHE A 386 49.68 37.41 -19.03
CA PHE A 386 49.77 38.10 -17.74
C PHE A 386 50.60 37.31 -16.73
N SER A 387 50.35 36.01 -16.57
CA SER A 387 51.07 35.16 -15.62
C SER A 387 52.56 35.06 -15.97
N THR A 388 52.90 34.85 -17.23
CA THR A 388 54.29 34.77 -17.70
C THR A 388 55.07 36.08 -17.47
N ARG A 389 54.45 37.24 -17.72
CA ARG A 389 55.07 38.55 -17.46
C ARG A 389 55.28 38.81 -15.97
N LEU A 390 54.32 38.45 -15.12
CA LEU A 390 54.46 38.59 -13.66
C LEU A 390 55.59 37.71 -13.11
N VAL A 391 55.64 36.44 -13.52
CA VAL A 391 56.67 35.50 -13.06
C VAL A 391 58.05 35.92 -13.59
N ALA A 392 58.15 36.35 -14.85
CA ALA A 392 59.40 36.86 -15.42
C ALA A 392 59.88 38.12 -14.69
N ALA A 393 58.99 39.07 -14.42
CA ALA A 393 59.31 40.30 -13.70
C ALA A 393 59.81 40.06 -12.27
N LYS A 394 59.27 39.04 -11.60
CA LYS A 394 59.71 38.68 -10.25
C LYS A 394 61.10 38.03 -10.24
N LYS A 395 61.44 37.24 -11.28
CA LYS A 395 62.77 36.62 -11.45
C LYS A 395 63.86 37.65 -11.78
N SER A 396 63.53 38.75 -12.45
CA SER A 396 64.43 39.88 -12.67
C SER A 396 64.37 40.84 -11.46
N SER A 397 65.05 40.48 -10.37
CA SER A 397 65.14 41.27 -9.14
C SER A 397 65.58 42.73 -9.41
N GLY A 398 64.68 43.71 -9.39
CA GLY A 398 65.05 45.12 -9.49
C GLY A 398 63.93 46.17 -9.54
N GLU A 399 62.82 45.92 -10.24
CA GLU A 399 61.72 46.89 -10.36
C GLU A 399 60.35 46.22 -10.13
N GLU A 400 59.44 46.92 -9.43
CA GLU A 400 58.02 46.53 -9.31
C GLU A 400 57.34 46.64 -10.68
N ALA A 401 57.53 45.63 -11.53
CA ALA A 401 56.87 45.60 -12.82
C ALA A 401 55.39 45.25 -12.60
N THR A 402 54.52 46.17 -12.99
CA THR A 402 53.08 45.92 -13.07
C THR A 402 52.75 45.22 -14.38
N SER A 403 52.05 44.09 -14.28
CA SER A 403 51.52 43.40 -15.46
C SER A 403 50.05 43.74 -15.64
N LYS A 404 49.59 43.80 -16.89
CA LYS A 404 48.23 44.19 -17.26
C LYS A 404 47.53 43.10 -18.07
N MET A 405 46.26 42.83 -17.77
CA MET A 405 45.41 41.87 -18.49
C MET A 405 44.09 42.53 -18.89
N ASP A 406 43.74 42.52 -20.17
CA ASP A 406 42.48 43.08 -20.67
C ASP A 406 41.36 42.03 -20.60
N LEU A 407 40.24 42.36 -19.96
CA LEU A 407 39.06 41.50 -19.80
C LEU A 407 38.04 41.68 -20.94
N ARG A 408 38.41 42.34 -22.03
CA ARG A 408 37.56 42.58 -23.19
C ARG A 408 36.23 43.25 -22.78
N ASN A 409 35.13 42.96 -23.48
CA ASN A 409 33.81 43.43 -23.11
C ASN A 409 33.07 42.38 -22.29
N LEU A 410 33.06 42.55 -20.97
CA LEU A 410 32.41 41.60 -20.05
C LEU A 410 30.89 41.52 -20.25
N LYS A 411 30.27 42.54 -20.84
CA LYS A 411 28.83 42.54 -21.14
C LYS A 411 28.45 41.42 -22.11
N ASP A 412 29.35 41.06 -23.03
CA ASP A 412 29.10 40.02 -24.03
C ASP A 412 29.18 38.60 -23.46
N CYS A 413 29.60 38.46 -22.21
CA CYS A 413 29.66 37.18 -21.52
C CYS A 413 28.52 36.99 -20.51
N LEU A 414 27.73 38.05 -20.24
CA LEU A 414 26.54 37.95 -19.38
C LEU A 414 25.41 37.17 -20.07
N PRO A 415 24.45 36.57 -19.33
CA PRO A 415 23.26 35.96 -19.92
C PRO A 415 22.48 36.93 -20.83
N PHE A 416 21.89 36.44 -21.93
CA PHE A 416 21.25 37.29 -22.95
C PHE A 416 20.22 38.28 -22.38
N TRP A 417 19.41 37.80 -21.44
CA TRP A 417 18.33 38.57 -20.83
C TRP A 417 18.83 39.69 -19.90
N SER A 418 20.06 39.62 -19.37
CA SER A 418 20.67 40.71 -18.60
C SER A 418 21.36 41.75 -19.49
N ARG A 419 21.87 41.35 -20.67
CA ARG A 419 22.50 42.28 -21.65
C ARG A 419 21.58 43.40 -22.12
N GLN A 420 20.27 43.12 -22.18
CA GLN A 420 19.27 44.07 -22.68
C GLN A 420 18.79 45.08 -21.62
N GLN A 421 19.32 45.04 -20.39
CA GLN A 421 18.97 46.04 -19.40
C GLN A 421 19.58 47.41 -19.75
N ALA A 422 18.74 48.45 -19.73
CA ALA A 422 19.14 49.82 -20.08
C ALA A 422 20.14 50.45 -19.07
N LYS A 423 20.17 49.94 -17.84
CA LYS A 423 21.12 50.33 -16.79
C LYS A 423 21.63 49.04 -16.15
N LEU A 424 22.93 48.78 -16.29
CA LEU A 424 23.61 47.67 -15.64
C LEU A 424 24.75 48.28 -14.83
N GLU A 425 24.73 48.08 -13.52
CA GLU A 425 25.71 48.65 -12.60
C GLU A 425 26.30 47.49 -11.80
N VAL A 426 27.62 47.31 -11.84
CA VAL A 426 28.27 46.28 -11.02
C VAL A 426 28.33 46.77 -9.59
N ARG A 427 27.68 46.02 -8.68
CA ARG A 427 27.59 46.26 -7.24
C ARG A 427 28.68 45.59 -6.45
N ASP A 428 28.86 44.29 -6.68
CA ASP A 428 29.83 43.49 -5.95
C ASP A 428 30.77 42.79 -6.92
N ILE A 429 32.05 42.77 -6.57
CA ILE A 429 33.07 41.99 -7.26
C ILE A 429 33.71 41.08 -6.24
N VAL A 430 33.71 39.77 -6.51
CA VAL A 430 34.44 38.81 -5.70
C VAL A 430 35.62 38.29 -6.50
N TRP A 431 36.81 38.55 -5.98
CA TRP A 431 38.05 37.93 -6.44
C TRP A 431 38.29 36.69 -5.60
N VAL A 432 38.62 35.57 -6.24
CA VAL A 432 39.02 34.35 -5.53
C VAL A 432 40.32 33.85 -6.09
N SER A 433 41.29 33.56 -5.22
CA SER A 433 42.52 32.86 -5.57
C SER A 433 43.16 32.19 -4.36
N GLN A 434 44.01 31.18 -4.61
CA GLN A 434 44.80 30.51 -3.58
C GLN A 434 45.79 31.46 -2.89
N SER A 435 46.29 32.47 -3.60
CA SER A 435 47.25 33.44 -3.04
C SER A 435 46.56 34.66 -2.42
N SER A 436 46.63 34.75 -1.09
CA SER A 436 46.07 35.86 -0.32
C SER A 436 46.66 37.23 -0.66
N LYS A 437 47.95 37.27 -1.01
CA LYS A 437 48.64 38.50 -1.42
C LYS A 437 48.15 38.99 -2.79
N LEU A 438 47.89 38.07 -3.70
CA LEU A 438 47.41 38.39 -5.05
C LEU A 438 45.98 38.94 -4.99
N VAL A 439 45.08 38.27 -4.27
CA VAL A 439 43.68 38.70 -4.10
C VAL A 439 43.57 40.11 -3.50
N ASN A 440 44.40 40.42 -2.51
CA ASN A 440 44.40 41.74 -1.87
C ASN A 440 45.14 42.81 -2.70
N GLY A 441 46.07 42.40 -3.56
CA GLY A 441 46.91 43.30 -4.35
C GLY A 441 46.36 43.67 -5.73
N ILE A 442 45.41 42.90 -6.28
CA ILE A 442 44.82 43.18 -7.59
C ILE A 442 44.18 44.57 -7.62
N SER A 443 44.51 45.35 -8.66
CA SER A 443 43.84 46.59 -9.03
C SER A 443 43.18 46.45 -10.41
N VAL A 444 42.08 47.16 -10.64
CA VAL A 444 41.41 47.18 -11.94
C VAL A 444 41.45 48.60 -12.50
N GLN A 445 42.07 48.77 -13.66
CA GLN A 445 41.97 49.97 -14.47
C GLN A 445 40.55 50.07 -15.04
N GLY A 446 39.79 50.98 -14.46
CA GLY A 446 38.38 51.23 -14.79
C GLY A 446 37.62 51.86 -13.62
N PHE A 447 38.01 51.54 -12.38
CA PHE A 447 37.45 52.12 -11.15
C PHE A 447 38.44 51.96 -9.99
N SER A 448 38.38 52.84 -8.99
CA SER A 448 39.26 52.75 -7.82
C SER A 448 38.89 51.56 -6.94
N LYS A 449 39.90 50.84 -6.42
CA LYS A 449 39.71 49.87 -5.35
C LYS A 449 38.97 50.55 -4.18
N PRO A 450 37.89 49.95 -3.66
CA PRO A 450 37.09 50.61 -2.63
C PRO A 450 37.80 50.57 -1.27
N ASP A 451 37.42 51.47 -0.35
CA ASP A 451 38.09 51.63 0.96
C ASP A 451 38.14 50.30 1.73
N ASP A 452 39.20 50.04 2.51
CA ASP A 452 39.44 48.74 3.19
C ASP A 452 38.24 48.22 4.00
N GLY A 453 37.36 49.10 4.51
CA GLY A 453 36.14 48.71 5.24
C GLY A 453 35.03 48.07 4.39
N SER A 454 35.07 48.24 3.07
CA SER A 454 34.15 47.64 2.08
C SER A 454 34.66 46.32 1.50
N ILE A 455 35.91 45.95 1.81
CA ILE A 455 36.55 44.72 1.37
C ILE A 455 36.38 43.67 2.46
N LYS A 456 35.63 42.61 2.16
CA LYS A 456 35.52 41.45 3.04
C LYS A 456 36.38 40.33 2.53
N THR A 457 37.38 39.93 3.31
CA THR A 457 38.23 38.79 3.00
C THR A 457 37.75 37.56 3.77
N GLU A 458 37.34 36.51 3.05
CA GLU A 458 36.89 35.24 3.63
C GLU A 458 37.67 34.07 3.03
N THR A 459 37.86 33.00 3.78
CA THR A 459 38.51 31.78 3.28
C THR A 459 37.48 30.75 2.83
N LEU A 460 37.63 30.27 1.59
CA LEU A 460 36.76 29.27 0.98
C LEU A 460 37.61 28.06 0.62
N GLY A 461 37.65 27.07 1.53
CA GLY A 461 38.55 25.94 1.43
C GLY A 461 40.02 26.39 1.48
N LYS A 462 40.78 26.12 0.41
CA LYS A 462 42.17 26.55 0.25
C LYS A 462 42.33 27.95 -0.35
N CYS A 463 41.24 28.52 -0.89
CA CYS A 463 41.28 29.82 -1.55
C CYS A 463 40.90 30.96 -0.59
N THR A 464 41.50 32.12 -0.83
CA THR A 464 41.08 33.38 -0.23
C THR A 464 40.16 34.12 -1.20
N THR A 465 39.07 34.66 -0.67
CA THR A 465 38.13 35.49 -1.41
C THR A 465 38.27 36.93 -0.92
N ALA A 466 38.29 37.91 -1.81
CA ALA A 466 38.08 39.32 -1.46
C ALA A 466 36.84 39.82 -2.18
N THR A 467 35.83 40.15 -1.38
CA THR A 467 34.58 40.74 -1.85
C THR A 467 34.67 42.25 -1.72
N TRP A 468 34.65 42.92 -2.86
CA TRP A 468 34.49 44.36 -2.96
C TRP A 468 33.00 44.66 -3.05
N LYS A 469 32.47 45.40 -2.08
CA LYS A 469 31.05 45.76 -2.02
C LYS A 469 30.81 47.22 -2.40
N ASP A 470 29.57 47.52 -2.75
CA ASP A 470 29.08 48.88 -3.04
C ASP A 470 29.87 49.59 -4.15
N LEU A 471 30.35 48.82 -5.12
CA LEU A 471 30.85 49.34 -6.38
C LEU A 471 29.64 49.91 -7.15
N HIS A 472 29.79 51.07 -7.76
CA HIS A 472 28.73 51.66 -8.60
C HIS A 472 29.26 51.83 -10.03
N VAL A 473 29.80 50.75 -10.60
CA VAL A 473 30.50 50.77 -11.88
C VAL A 473 29.52 50.57 -13.02
N ARG A 474 29.35 51.60 -13.87
CA ARG A 474 28.36 51.62 -14.96
C ARG A 474 28.86 51.09 -16.30
N SER A 475 30.17 51.04 -16.48
CA SER A 475 30.81 50.59 -17.73
C SER A 475 31.54 49.28 -17.48
N LEU A 476 31.17 48.23 -18.22
CA LEU A 476 31.83 46.92 -18.24
C LEU A 476 32.84 46.78 -19.39
N ASP A 477 33.04 47.86 -20.13
CA ASP A 477 33.89 47.87 -21.31
C ASP A 477 35.36 48.11 -20.90
N LYS A 478 36.27 47.29 -21.43
CA LYS A 478 37.74 47.48 -21.37
C LYS A 478 38.32 47.51 -19.95
N TRP A 479 37.87 46.60 -19.10
CA TRP A 479 38.47 46.45 -17.77
C TRP A 479 39.86 45.84 -17.90
N VAL A 480 40.85 46.49 -17.31
CA VAL A 480 42.23 45.98 -17.32
C VAL A 480 42.65 45.63 -15.90
N VAL A 481 42.92 44.36 -15.64
CA VAL A 481 43.40 43.86 -14.34
C VAL A 481 44.90 44.09 -14.27
N GLU A 482 45.35 44.62 -13.14
CA GLU A 482 46.74 44.92 -12.85
C GLU A 482 47.17 44.24 -11.55
N ALA A 483 48.37 43.68 -11.57
CA ALA A 483 49.04 43.18 -10.37
C ALA A 483 50.53 43.48 -10.44
N SER A 484 51.14 43.67 -9.27
CA SER A 484 52.58 43.85 -9.11
C SER A 484 53.27 42.50 -8.85
N SER A 485 54.52 42.38 -9.29
CA SER A 485 55.37 41.20 -9.05
C SER A 485 55.60 40.91 -7.55
N SER A 486 55.45 41.91 -6.67
CA SER A 486 55.55 41.76 -5.20
C SER A 486 54.41 40.95 -4.57
N MET A 487 53.33 40.70 -5.32
CA MET A 487 52.10 40.07 -4.83
C MET A 487 52.10 38.52 -4.97
N LEU A 488 53.10 37.93 -5.61
CA LEU A 488 53.28 36.48 -5.70
C LEU A 488 54.06 35.93 -4.50
N ASN A 489 53.86 34.67 -4.14
CA ASN A 489 54.72 33.97 -3.16
C ASN A 489 56.01 33.46 -3.82
N GLU A 490 57.03 33.12 -3.02
CA GLU A 490 58.35 32.67 -3.54
C GLU A 490 58.25 31.36 -4.35
N ASP A 491 57.25 30.53 -4.04
CA ASP A 491 57.04 29.20 -4.64
C ASP A 491 56.05 29.22 -5.84
N ASP A 492 55.45 30.36 -6.17
CA ASP A 492 54.42 30.44 -7.23
C ASP A 492 55.08 30.43 -8.63
N GLU A 493 54.98 29.30 -9.34
CA GLU A 493 55.44 29.16 -10.73
C GLU A 493 54.43 29.70 -11.76
N THR A 494 53.14 29.76 -11.38
CA THR A 494 52.01 30.21 -12.22
C THR A 494 51.00 31.00 -11.39
N VAL A 495 50.26 31.91 -12.04
CA VAL A 495 49.11 32.62 -11.45
C VAL A 495 47.86 31.83 -11.81
N ASP A 496 47.68 30.70 -11.15
CA ASP A 496 46.52 29.83 -11.36
C ASP A 496 45.39 30.20 -10.38
N ASP A 497 44.15 29.88 -10.77
CA ASP A 497 42.94 30.08 -9.96
C ASP A 497 42.58 31.53 -9.63
N VAL A 498 42.56 32.44 -10.60
CA VAL A 498 41.94 33.75 -10.37
C VAL A 498 40.53 33.74 -10.93
N TYR A 499 39.56 33.79 -10.03
CA TYR A 499 38.14 33.85 -10.37
C TYR A 499 37.61 35.25 -10.12
N LEU A 500 36.79 35.71 -11.06
CA LEU A 500 36.09 36.98 -10.98
C LEU A 500 34.59 36.71 -10.99
N ARG A 501 33.92 36.91 -9.87
CA ARG A 501 32.45 36.96 -9.83
C ARG A 501 32.01 38.41 -9.88
N VAL A 502 31.26 38.76 -10.90
CA VAL A 502 30.60 40.05 -11.05
C VAL A 502 29.15 39.91 -10.64
N GLN A 503 28.70 40.79 -9.74
CA GLN A 503 27.29 40.93 -9.41
C GLN A 503 26.79 42.30 -9.89
N SER A 504 25.80 42.30 -10.77
CA SER A 504 25.18 43.51 -11.34
C SER A 504 23.76 43.75 -10.86
#